data_AF-A0AAU4G7J7-F1
#
_entry.id   AF-A0AAU4G7J7-F1
#
_cell.length_a   1.000
_cell.length_b   1.000
_cell.length_c   1.000
_cell.angle_alpha   90.00
_cell.angle_beta   90.00
_cell.angle_gamma   90.00
#
_symmetry.space_group_name_H-M   'P 1'
#
loop_
_entity.id
_entity.type
_entity.pdbx_description
1 polymer ?
#
loop_
_entity_poly.entity_id
_entity_poly.type
_entity_poly.pdbx_seq_one_letter_code
_entity_poly.pdbx_strand_id
1 'polypeptide(L)'
;MAGGHKVDTEALTSAARAVSETPRNTLQQPLAAVKDVQLAAADFGEAHGGNFDSYHTGVLRLAGMADAYLKASDAFAQKLNAAGGRYQANEADSAQAAGGAGK
;
A
#
# COMPACT_ATOMS: atom_id res chain seq x y z
N MET A 1 -34.23 11.77 -1.27
CA MET A 1 -32.91 12.11 -0.71
C MET A 1 -32.11 10.82 -0.57
N ALA A 2 -30.98 10.74 -1.28
CA ALA A 2 -29.89 9.75 -1.23
C ALA A 2 -30.25 8.28 -0.92
N GLY A 3 -30.22 7.43 -1.96
CA GLY A 3 -30.08 5.99 -1.78
C GLY A 3 -28.76 5.70 -1.07
N GLY A 4 -28.83 5.47 0.25
CA GLY A 4 -27.67 5.21 1.08
C GLY A 4 -27.10 3.85 0.73
N HIS A 5 -25.97 3.82 0.04
CA HIS A 5 -25.12 2.64 0.07
C HIS A 5 -24.72 2.41 1.53
N LYS A 6 -25.22 1.34 2.15
CA LYS A 6 -24.66 0.84 3.41
C LYS A 6 -23.20 0.53 3.14
N VAL A 7 -22.32 1.42 3.57
CA VAL A 7 -20.89 1.19 3.49
C VAL A 7 -20.51 0.39 4.71
N ASP A 8 -20.11 -0.86 4.49
CA ASP A 8 -19.58 -1.72 5.54
C ASP A 8 -18.18 -1.21 5.94
N THR A 9 -18.14 -0.46 7.05
CA THR A 9 -16.93 0.15 7.59
C THR A 9 -15.93 -0.90 8.08
N GLU A 10 -16.40 -2.08 8.50
CA GLU A 10 -15.53 -3.21 8.86
C GLU A 10 -14.87 -3.79 7.60
N ALA A 11 -15.63 -3.96 6.51
CA ALA A 11 -15.09 -4.39 5.23
C ALA A 11 -14.05 -3.39 4.68
N LEU A 12 -14.29 -2.08 4.81
CA LEU A 12 -13.32 -1.05 4.43
C LEU A 12 -12.03 -1.12 5.27
N THR A 13 -12.16 -1.33 6.58
CA THR A 13 -11.01 -1.44 7.48
C THR A 13 -10.19 -2.71 7.20
N SER A 14 -10.88 -3.83 6.93
CA SER A 14 -10.26 -5.09 6.51
C SER A 14 -9.52 -4.93 5.19
N ALA A 15 -10.15 -4.30 4.19
CA ALA A 15 -9.52 -4.01 2.91
C ALA A 15 -8.29 -3.08 3.06
N ALA A 16 -8.38 -2.06 3.93
CA ALA A 16 -7.26 -1.18 4.22
C ALA A 16 -6.06 -1.95 4.79
N ARG A 17 -6.30 -2.85 5.76
CA ARG A 17 -5.26 -3.74 6.29
C ARG A 17 -4.67 -4.65 5.24
N ALA A 18 -5.51 -5.33 4.45
CA ALA A 18 -5.03 -6.25 3.42
C ALA A 18 -4.13 -5.52 2.40
N VAL A 19 -4.54 -4.32 1.96
CA VAL A 19 -3.76 -3.55 0.99
C VAL A 19 -2.45 -3.02 1.56
N SER A 20 -2.34 -2.71 2.86
CA SER A 20 -1.06 -2.29 3.43
C SER A 20 -0.17 -3.47 3.83
N GLU A 21 -0.74 -4.53 4.41
CA GLU A 21 0.01 -5.64 5.00
C GLU A 21 0.49 -6.65 3.96
N THR A 22 -0.34 -7.01 2.97
CA THR A 22 0.05 -8.02 1.97
C THR A 22 1.29 -7.58 1.16
N PRO A 23 1.33 -6.38 0.56
CA PRO A 23 2.53 -5.91 -0.13
C PRO A 23 3.75 -5.83 0.78
N ARG A 24 3.58 -5.34 2.01
CA ARG A 24 4.66 -5.20 2.98
C ARG A 24 5.28 -6.55 3.33
N ASN A 25 4.46 -7.53 3.67
CA ASN A 25 4.90 -8.87 4.04
C ASN A 25 5.62 -9.59 2.89
N THR A 26 5.22 -9.32 1.64
CA THR A 26 5.85 -9.95 0.47
C THR A 26 7.10 -9.23 0.00
N LEU A 27 7.15 -7.89 0.04
CA LEU A 27 8.18 -7.10 -0.65
C LEU A 27 9.24 -6.51 0.28
N GLN A 28 8.97 -6.37 1.58
CA GLN A 28 9.90 -5.69 2.49
C GLN A 28 11.26 -6.41 2.60
N GLN A 29 11.25 -7.74 2.77
CA GLN A 29 12.49 -8.52 2.86
C GLN A 29 13.24 -8.58 1.50
N PRO A 30 12.60 -8.88 0.36
CA PRO A 30 13.28 -8.82 -0.94
C PRO A 30 13.86 -7.45 -1.27
N LEU A 31 13.16 -6.36 -0.92
CA LEU A 31 13.67 -5.00 -1.13
C LEU A 31 14.90 -4.68 -0.30
N ALA A 32 14.94 -5.14 0.95
CA ALA A 32 16.13 -5.02 1.80
C ALA A 32 17.29 -5.82 1.19
N ALA A 33 17.03 -7.06 0.78
CA ALA A 33 18.04 -7.91 0.17
C ALA A 33 18.64 -7.29 -1.10
N VAL A 34 17.83 -6.66 -1.96
CA VAL A 34 18.36 -5.98 -3.17
C VAL A 34 19.29 -4.82 -2.83
N LYS A 35 19.06 -4.12 -1.70
CA LYS A 35 19.94 -3.04 -1.24
C LYS A 35 21.22 -3.57 -0.59
N ASP A 36 21.15 -4.75 0.01
CA ASP A 36 22.28 -5.38 0.71
C ASP A 36 23.19 -6.20 -0.22
N VAL A 37 22.67 -6.63 -1.38
CA VAL A 37 23.45 -7.34 -2.39
C VAL A 37 24.50 -6.42 -3.00
N GLN A 38 25.75 -6.62 -2.60
CA GLN A 38 26.93 -5.97 -3.17
C GLN A 38 27.49 -6.79 -4.32
N LEU A 39 26.75 -6.87 -5.43
CA LEU A 39 27.31 -7.42 -6.67
C LEU A 39 28.23 -6.38 -7.30
N ALA A 40 29.38 -6.82 -7.78
CA ALA A 40 30.32 -6.06 -8.58
C ALA A 40 30.46 -6.67 -9.98
N ALA A 41 30.99 -5.89 -10.93
CA ALA A 41 31.24 -6.38 -12.29
C ALA A 41 32.15 -7.62 -12.32
N ALA A 42 33.06 -7.75 -11.35
CA ALA A 42 33.94 -8.92 -11.21
C ALA A 42 33.17 -10.22 -10.95
N ASP A 43 32.00 -10.16 -10.31
CA ASP A 43 31.18 -11.33 -10.00
C ASP A 43 30.51 -11.93 -11.25
N PHE A 44 30.47 -11.17 -12.35
CA PHE A 44 29.92 -11.62 -13.64
C PHE A 44 30.97 -12.38 -14.48
N GLY A 45 32.25 -12.36 -14.07
CA GLY A 45 33.36 -12.93 -14.81
C GLY A 45 33.86 -12.03 -15.94
N GLU A 46 35.12 -12.24 -16.34
CA GLU A 46 35.87 -11.37 -17.25
C GLU A 46 35.18 -11.16 -18.61
N ALA A 47 34.51 -12.19 -19.13
CA ALA A 47 33.79 -12.15 -20.40
C ALA A 47 32.42 -11.44 -20.34
N HIS A 48 31.86 -11.22 -19.15
CA HIS A 48 30.50 -10.70 -18.98
C HIS A 48 30.39 -9.48 -18.06
N GLY A 49 31.53 -8.94 -17.57
CA GLY A 49 31.57 -7.74 -16.74
C GLY A 49 30.87 -6.52 -17.38
N GLY A 50 30.86 -6.42 -18.71
CA GLY A 50 30.13 -5.36 -19.43
C GLY A 50 28.60 -5.42 -19.29
N ASN A 51 28.04 -6.56 -18.87
CA ASN A 51 26.60 -6.69 -18.61
C ASN A 51 26.19 -6.20 -17.22
N PHE A 52 27.16 -5.97 -16.32
CA PHE A 52 26.90 -5.58 -14.94
C PHE A 52 26.07 -4.30 -14.84
N ASP A 53 26.43 -3.26 -15.57
CA ASP A 53 25.74 -1.95 -15.47
C ASP A 53 24.27 -2.04 -15.86
N SER A 54 23.97 -2.80 -16.92
CA SER A 54 22.58 -3.03 -17.37
C SER A 54 21.79 -3.86 -16.36
N TYR A 55 22.41 -4.92 -15.82
CA TYR A 55 21.80 -5.73 -14.76
C TYR A 55 21.53 -4.90 -13.50
N HIS A 56 22.55 -4.21 -12.98
CA HIS A 56 22.48 -3.41 -11.77
C HIS A 56 21.44 -2.29 -11.91
N THR A 57 21.43 -1.59 -13.04
CA THR A 57 20.41 -0.56 -13.33
C THR A 57 19.01 -1.15 -13.38
N GLY A 58 18.82 -2.31 -14.01
CA GLY A 58 17.54 -3.00 -14.07
C GLY A 58 17.03 -3.43 -12.70
N VAL A 59 17.90 -4.01 -11.87
CA VAL A 59 17.59 -4.42 -10.50
C VAL A 59 17.20 -3.22 -9.64
N LEU A 60 17.96 -2.12 -9.68
CA LEU A 60 17.63 -0.90 -8.94
C LEU A 60 16.30 -0.29 -9.40
N ARG A 61 16.00 -0.33 -10.70
CA ARG A 61 14.72 0.15 -11.23
C ARG A 61 13.55 -0.69 -10.70
N LEU A 62 13.67 -2.01 -10.71
CA LEU A 62 12.65 -2.91 -10.15
C LEU A 62 12.46 -2.66 -8.65
N ALA A 63 13.55 -2.48 -7.91
CA ALA A 63 13.47 -2.15 -6.48
C ALA A 63 12.75 -0.80 -6.25
N GLY A 64 13.06 0.22 -7.04
CA GLY A 64 12.37 1.51 -6.98
C GLY A 64 10.87 1.40 -7.28
N MET A 65 10.48 0.57 -8.24
CA MET A 65 9.06 0.32 -8.54
C MET A 65 8.34 -0.39 -7.39
N ALA A 66 8.98 -1.38 -6.76
CA ALA A 66 8.42 -2.08 -5.61
C ALA A 66 8.28 -1.15 -4.38
N ASP A 67 9.25 -0.28 -4.13
CA ASP A 67 9.17 0.75 -3.08
C ASP A 67 8.03 1.74 -3.34
N ALA A 68 7.87 2.19 -4.59
CA ALA A 68 6.75 3.06 -4.98
C ALA A 68 5.39 2.37 -4.80
N TYR A 69 5.31 1.07 -5.11
CA TYR A 69 4.11 0.27 -4.91
C TYR A 69 3.74 0.13 -3.42
N LEU A 70 4.72 -0.11 -2.54
CA LEU A 70 4.50 -0.12 -1.08
C LEU A 70 3.93 1.21 -0.59
N LYS A 71 4.52 2.33 -1.00
CA LYS A 71 4.05 3.68 -0.64
C LYS A 71 2.64 3.95 -1.16
N ALA A 72 2.35 3.57 -2.40
CA ALA A 72 1.02 3.73 -2.98
C ALA A 72 -0.03 2.88 -2.24
N SER A 73 0.33 1.67 -1.85
CA SER A 73 -0.53 0.76 -1.08
C SER A 73 -0.83 1.32 0.31
N ASP A 74 0.17 1.81 1.03
CA ASP A 74 -0.02 2.48 2.32
C ASP A 74 -0.89 3.74 2.18
N ALA A 75 -0.67 4.57 1.16
CA ALA A 75 -1.48 5.76 0.90
C ALA A 75 -2.93 5.41 0.56
N PHE A 76 -3.17 4.32 -0.17
CA PHE A 76 -4.51 3.84 -0.48
C PHE A 76 -5.22 3.31 0.77
N ALA A 77 -4.52 2.52 1.60
CA ALA A 77 -5.04 2.05 2.88
C ALA A 77 -5.44 3.22 3.82
N GLN A 78 -4.63 4.28 3.88
CA GLN A 78 -4.97 5.48 4.64
C GLN A 78 -6.25 6.16 4.12
N LYS A 79 -6.45 6.22 2.80
CA LYS A 79 -7.68 6.76 2.20
C LYS A 79 -8.91 5.91 2.54
N LEU A 80 -8.77 4.58 2.55
CA LEU A 80 -9.85 3.67 2.95
C LEU A 80 -10.24 3.87 4.43
N ASN A 81 -9.26 3.94 5.33
CA ASN A 81 -9.51 4.21 6.74
C ASN A 81 -10.17 5.58 6.97
N ALA A 82 -9.69 6.62 6.27
CA ALA A 82 -10.29 7.95 6.35
C ALA A 82 -11.73 7.98 5.83
N ALA A 83 -12.03 7.23 4.76
CA ALA A 83 -13.39 7.08 4.27
C ALA A 83 -14.28 6.36 5.29
N GLY A 84 -13.82 5.25 5.87
CA GLY A 84 -14.53 4.51 6.91
C GLY A 84 -14.90 5.40 8.11
N GLY A 85 -13.96 6.20 8.61
CA GLY A 85 -14.22 7.14 9.70
C GLY A 85 -15.25 8.21 9.36
N ARG A 86 -15.26 8.72 8.12
CA ARG A 86 -16.28 9.68 7.66
C ARG A 86 -17.67 9.07 7.58
N TYR A 87 -17.78 7.82 7.13
CA TYR A 87 -19.07 7.11 7.11
C TYR A 87 -19.60 6.89 8.52
N GLN A 88 -18.74 6.47 9.45
CA GLN A 88 -19.12 6.26 10.85
C GLN A 88 -19.57 7.55 11.54
N ALA A 89 -18.88 8.68 11.28
CA ALA A 89 -19.29 9.99 11.79
C ALA A 89 -20.64 10.44 11.22
N ASN A 90 -20.85 10.28 9.90
CA ASN A 90 -22.12 10.64 9.26
C ASN A 90 -23.30 9.79 9.78
N GLU A 91 -23.08 8.50 10.06
CA GLU A 91 -24.11 7.64 10.65
C GLU A 91 -24.44 8.05 12.10
N ALA A 92 -23.43 8.41 12.90
CA ALA A 92 -23.63 8.91 14.26
C ALA A 92 -24.42 10.23 14.28
N ASP A 93 -24.04 11.19 13.43
CA ASP A 93 -24.74 12.48 13.30
C ASP A 93 -26.18 12.30 12.83
N SER A 94 -26.41 11.41 11.87
CA SER A 94 -27.76 11.09 11.37
C SER A 94 -28.62 10.43 12.43
N ALA A 95 -28.06 9.52 13.23
CA ALA A 95 -28.77 8.87 14.34
C ALA A 95 -29.13 9.87 15.44
N GLN A 96 -28.22 10.79 15.77
CA GLN A 96 -28.44 11.82 16.78
C GLN A 96 -29.49 12.85 16.34
N ALA A 97 -29.46 13.28 15.07
CA ALA A 97 -30.46 14.17 14.50
C ALA A 97 -31.86 13.51 14.45
N ALA A 98 -31.94 12.23 14.09
CA ALA A 98 -33.20 11.48 14.08
C ALA A 98 -33.77 11.28 15.50
N GLY A 99 -32.92 11.04 16.50
CA GLY A 99 -33.34 10.91 17.91
C GLY A 99 -33.79 12.23 18.54
N GLY A 100 -33.29 13.36 18.05
CA GLY A 100 -33.69 14.71 18.50
C GLY A 100 -35.00 15.21 17.88
N ALA A 101 -35.31 14.82 16.64
CA ALA A 101 -36.55 15.21 15.95
C ALA A 101 -37.81 14.46 16.44
N GLY A 102 -37.65 13.47 17.32
CA GLY A 102 -38.75 12.71 17.95
C GLY A 102 -39.22 13.26 19.30
N LYS A 103 -38.76 14.44 19.72
CA LYS A 103 -39.19 15.12 20.96
C LYS A 103 -39.86 16.45 20.70
#